data_AF-A0A8E2DXP5-F1
#
_entry.id   AF-A0A8E2DXP5-F1
#
_cell.length_a   1.000
_cell.length_b   1.000
_cell.length_c   1.000
_cell.angle_alpha   90.00
_cell.angle_beta   90.00
_cell.angle_gamma   90.00
#
_symmetry.space_group_name_H-M   'P 1'
#
loop_
_entity.id
_entity.type
_entity.pdbx_description
1 polymer ?
#
loop_
_entity_poly.entity_id
_entity_poly.type
_entity_poly.pdbx_seq_one_letter_code
_entity_poly.pdbx_strand_id
1 'polypeptide(L)'
;GMQKKTYSFAIPSSWKKTYRNTRSDCRWHLADPIRFSKIIKVTLEHGHANDLRDYWSTTAYLYEIVPGSRSEFLPVKKRSSHKPEFPPKVQFSMTRHQDSGSAAKGNGEQLEHRMKGFAMYRNVWLERRAKDSRKRVNDNIKFAKDVRKRFLDSLK
;
A
#
# COMPACT_ATOMS: atom_id res chain seq x y z
N GLY A 1 -14.49 17.78 -12.13
CA GLY A 1 -13.32 17.79 -11.23
C GLY A 1 -13.71 17.17 -9.90
N MET A 2 -12.93 16.23 -9.37
CA MET A 2 -13.26 15.52 -8.12
C MET A 2 -13.17 16.49 -6.92
N GLN A 3 -14.25 16.58 -6.13
CA GLN A 3 -14.38 17.50 -5.00
C GLN A 3 -13.19 17.36 -4.04
N LYS A 4 -12.50 18.47 -3.76
CA LYS A 4 -11.28 18.52 -2.94
C LYS A 4 -11.53 18.54 -1.42
N LYS A 5 -12.79 18.52 -0.98
CA LYS A 5 -13.16 18.72 0.42
C LYS A 5 -14.50 18.06 0.70
N THR A 6 -14.51 16.86 1.27
CA THR A 6 -15.68 16.33 1.96
C THR A 6 -15.24 15.12 2.76
N TYR A 7 -15.86 14.90 3.92
CA TYR A 7 -15.57 13.86 4.91
C TYR A 7 -14.45 14.20 5.92
N SER A 8 -14.76 15.08 6.88
CA SER A 8 -13.93 15.29 8.09
C SER A 8 -13.62 13.99 8.85
N PHE A 9 -14.47 12.97 8.69
CA PHE A 9 -14.39 11.69 9.39
C PHE A 9 -14.07 10.51 8.48
N ALA A 10 -13.84 10.71 7.18
CA ALA A 10 -13.38 9.64 6.30
C ALA A 10 -12.37 10.16 5.29
N ILE A 11 -11.22 9.51 5.19
CA ILE A 11 -10.16 9.94 4.28
C ILE A 11 -10.05 8.88 3.19
N PRO A 12 -10.64 9.09 2.00
CA PRO A 12 -10.45 8.18 0.89
C PRO A 12 -9.07 8.32 0.26
N SER A 13 -8.56 7.21 -0.24
CA SER A 13 -7.27 7.06 -0.94
C SER A 13 -7.04 8.00 -2.13
N SER A 14 -8.12 8.54 -2.71
CA SER A 14 -8.10 9.35 -3.93
C SER A 14 -7.28 10.64 -3.80
N TRP A 15 -6.87 11.02 -2.59
CA TRP A 15 -6.00 12.16 -2.33
C TRP A 15 -4.53 11.95 -2.72
N LYS A 16 -3.99 10.72 -2.65
CA LYS A 16 -2.59 10.45 -3.04
C LYS A 16 -2.54 9.80 -4.41
N LYS A 17 -2.43 10.60 -5.48
CA LYS A 17 -2.07 10.17 -6.86
C LYS A 17 -0.73 9.39 -6.97
N THR A 18 -0.08 9.11 -5.84
CA THR A 18 1.29 8.68 -5.75
C THR A 18 1.45 7.16 -5.87
N TYR A 19 0.41 6.35 -5.66
CA TYR A 19 0.53 4.89 -5.77
C TYR A 19 -0.59 4.31 -6.65
N ARG A 20 -0.23 3.83 -7.85
CA ARG A 20 -1.19 3.36 -8.87
C ARG A 20 -1.86 2.02 -8.51
N ASN A 21 -1.35 1.33 -7.49
CA ASN A 21 -1.71 -0.04 -7.12
C ASN A 21 -1.93 -0.23 -5.61
N THR A 22 -2.05 0.85 -4.85
CA THR A 22 -2.28 0.77 -3.40
C THR A 22 -3.37 1.75 -3.02
N ARG A 23 -4.31 1.27 -2.20
CA ARG A 23 -5.44 2.03 -1.70
C ARG A 23 -5.33 2.10 -0.18
N SER A 24 -5.53 3.29 0.36
CA SER A 24 -5.56 3.55 1.80
C SER A 24 -6.78 4.38 2.10
N ASP A 25 -7.74 3.79 2.80
CA ASP A 25 -8.93 4.49 3.27
C ASP A 25 -8.96 4.48 4.80
N CYS A 26 -9.55 5.51 5.39
CA CYS A 26 -9.70 5.63 6.84
C CYS A 26 -11.12 6.14 7.16
N ARG A 27 -11.69 5.65 8.26
CA ARG A 27 -12.93 6.15 8.86
C ARG A 27 -12.71 6.37 10.35
N TRP A 28 -13.15 7.52 10.83
CA TRP A 28 -13.07 7.90 12.24
C TRP A 28 -14.47 7.91 12.85
N HIS A 29 -14.66 7.08 13.88
CA HIS A 29 -15.90 6.99 14.64
C HIS A 29 -15.91 7.96 15.83
N LEU A 30 -15.70 9.26 15.57
CA LEU A 30 -15.71 10.29 16.63
C LEU A 30 -17.15 10.64 17.04
N ALA A 31 -17.99 10.98 16.05
CA ALA A 31 -19.38 11.35 16.28
C ALA A 31 -20.28 10.12 16.50
N ASP A 32 -19.91 8.99 15.92
CA ASP A 32 -20.63 7.71 15.94
C ASP A 32 -19.76 6.58 16.53
N PRO A 33 -19.37 6.64 17.82
CA PRO A 33 -18.53 5.61 18.43
C PRO A 33 -19.26 4.27 18.49
N ILE A 34 -18.56 3.20 18.11
CA ILE A 34 -19.08 1.84 18.19
C ILE A 34 -18.88 1.34 19.62
N ARG A 35 -19.96 1.31 20.41
CA ARG A 35 -19.93 0.87 21.81
C ARG A 35 -20.15 -0.64 21.91
N PHE A 36 -19.39 -1.32 22.77
CA PHE A 36 -19.56 -2.73 23.09
C PHE A 36 -19.16 -2.97 24.56
N SER A 37 -19.74 -3.99 25.20
CA SER A 37 -19.51 -4.29 26.63
C SER A 37 -18.60 -5.49 26.87
N LYS A 38 -18.54 -6.44 25.92
CA LYS A 38 -17.77 -7.68 26.05
C LYS A 38 -16.74 -7.86 24.94
N ILE A 39 -17.20 -8.08 23.71
CA ILE A 39 -16.34 -8.38 22.55
C ILE A 39 -16.92 -7.68 21.32
N ILE A 40 -16.05 -7.15 20.47
CA ILE A 40 -16.38 -6.71 19.11
C ILE A 40 -15.58 -7.55 18.10
N LYS A 41 -16.26 -8.08 17.08
CA LYS A 41 -15.64 -8.76 15.93
C LYS A 41 -15.94 -7.96 14.68
N VAL A 42 -14.89 -7.42 14.07
CA VAL A 42 -14.98 -6.69 12.80
C VAL A 42 -14.38 -7.56 11.71
N THR A 43 -15.12 -7.76 10.62
CA THR A 43 -14.68 -8.51 9.44
C THR A 43 -14.80 -7.62 8.22
N LEU A 44 -13.89 -7.82 7.26
CA LEU A 44 -13.91 -7.14 5.97
C LEU A 44 -13.92 -8.21 4.88
N GLU A 45 -14.84 -8.09 3.94
CA GLU A 45 -14.89 -8.93 2.74
C GLU A 45 -13.84 -8.45 1.73
N HIS A 46 -13.05 -9.37 1.17
CA HIS A 46 -12.01 -9.03 0.20
C HIS A 46 -12.46 -9.35 -1.23
N GLY A 47 -13.17 -8.42 -1.86
CA GLY A 47 -13.83 -8.66 -3.14
C GLY A 47 -15.18 -9.36 -2.97
N HIS A 48 -15.88 -9.62 -4.07
CA HIS A 48 -17.20 -10.25 -4.00
C HIS A 48 -17.07 -11.72 -3.60
N ALA A 49 -17.74 -12.11 -2.53
CA ALA A 49 -17.61 -13.43 -1.92
C ALA A 49 -16.16 -13.82 -1.57
N ASN A 50 -15.31 -12.85 -1.19
CA ASN A 50 -13.90 -13.08 -0.88
C ASN A 50 -13.07 -13.62 -2.07
N ASP A 51 -13.40 -13.23 -3.29
CA ASP A 51 -12.75 -13.69 -4.53
C ASP A 51 -11.39 -13.03 -4.82
N LEU A 52 -11.09 -11.86 -4.24
CA LEU A 52 -9.87 -11.12 -4.51
C LEU A 52 -8.71 -11.56 -3.61
N ARG A 53 -7.50 -11.60 -4.15
CA ARG A 53 -6.27 -11.99 -3.42
C ARG A 53 -5.36 -10.80 -3.13
N ASP A 54 -5.96 -9.71 -2.67
CA ASP A 54 -5.24 -8.48 -2.35
C ASP A 54 -4.50 -8.55 -1.01
N TYR A 55 -3.45 -7.73 -0.86
CA TYR A 55 -2.75 -7.57 0.42
C TYR A 55 -3.42 -6.49 1.25
N TRP A 56 -4.06 -6.87 2.35
CA TRP A 56 -4.74 -5.97 3.27
C TRP A 56 -3.93 -5.74 4.55
N SER A 57 -3.94 -4.51 5.05
CA SER A 57 -3.43 -4.16 6.37
C SER A 57 -4.34 -3.11 6.98
N THR A 58 -4.79 -3.34 8.20
CA THR A 58 -5.72 -2.45 8.92
C THR A 58 -5.12 -2.03 10.26
N THR A 59 -5.58 -0.90 10.77
CA THR A 59 -5.24 -0.41 12.10
C THR A 59 -6.53 0.11 12.71
N ALA A 60 -6.86 -0.38 13.90
CA ALA A 60 -8.04 0.05 14.66
C ALA A 60 -7.59 0.80 15.90
N TYR A 61 -8.31 1.87 16.21
CA TYR A 61 -8.14 2.64 17.44
C TYR A 61 -9.40 2.43 18.28
N LEU A 62 -9.20 2.15 19.57
CA LEU A 62 -10.28 1.90 20.52
C LEU A 62 -9.93 2.52 21.87
N TYR A 63 -10.96 2.80 22.67
CA TYR A 63 -10.83 3.24 24.05
C TYR A 63 -11.40 2.16 24.95
N GLU A 64 -10.61 1.73 25.93
CA GLU A 64 -11.00 0.75 26.96
C GLU A 64 -10.89 1.39 28.34
N ILE A 65 -11.80 1.02 29.24
CA ILE A 65 -11.86 1.54 30.62
C ILE A 65 -10.73 0.94 31.46
N VAL A 66 -10.55 -0.38 31.34
CA VAL A 66 -9.43 -1.10 31.95
C VAL A 66 -8.41 -1.32 30.82
N PRO A 67 -7.11 -1.07 31.02
CA PRO A 67 -6.11 -1.40 30.01
C PRO A 67 -6.17 -2.90 29.70
N GLY A 68 -6.86 -3.24 28.60
CA GLY A 68 -7.24 -4.59 28.23
C GLY A 68 -6.16 -5.31 27.44
N SER A 69 -6.11 -6.62 27.66
CA SER A 69 -5.30 -7.66 27.01
C SER A 69 -4.60 -7.22 25.71
N ARG A 70 -3.28 -7.04 25.81
CA ARG A 70 -2.41 -6.84 24.66
C ARG A 70 -2.51 -8.07 23.76
N SER A 71 -3.32 -7.98 22.71
CA SER A 71 -3.45 -9.06 21.73
C SER A 71 -2.08 -9.40 21.14
N GLU A 72 -1.77 -10.69 21.06
CA GLU A 72 -0.54 -11.14 20.43
C GLU A 72 -0.62 -10.88 18.93
N PHE A 73 0.23 -9.98 18.45
CA PHE A 73 0.30 -9.66 17.04
C PHE A 73 1.51 -10.35 16.41
N LEU A 74 1.37 -10.91 15.20
CA LEU A 74 2.46 -11.56 14.43
C LEU A 74 3.76 -10.74 14.42
N PRO A 75 4.98 -11.27 14.49
CA PRO A 75 6.19 -10.45 14.44
C PRO A 75 6.22 -9.46 13.27
N VAL A 76 6.78 -8.24 13.46
CA VAL A 76 6.75 -7.14 12.46
C VAL A 76 7.19 -7.59 11.06
N LYS A 77 8.19 -8.46 10.96
CA LYS A 77 8.67 -9.01 9.68
C LYS A 77 7.55 -9.70 8.87
N LYS A 78 6.63 -10.41 9.56
CA LYS A 78 5.49 -11.11 8.95
C LYS A 78 4.31 -10.18 8.61
N ARG A 79 4.30 -8.93 9.10
CA ARG A 79 3.25 -7.93 8.81
C ARG A 79 3.63 -6.97 7.67
N SER A 80 4.77 -7.17 7.03
CA SER A 80 5.22 -6.26 5.98
C SER A 80 4.44 -6.49 4.69
N SER A 81 3.89 -5.41 4.13
CA SER A 81 3.26 -5.46 2.80
C SER A 81 4.25 -5.93 1.76
N HIS A 82 3.76 -6.70 0.78
CA HIS A 82 4.54 -7.01 -0.41
C HIS A 82 4.93 -5.70 -1.10
N LYS A 83 6.18 -5.30 -0.93
CA LYS A 83 6.76 -4.16 -1.64
C LYS A 83 7.34 -4.72 -2.93
N PRO A 84 6.98 -4.15 -4.11
CA PRO A 84 7.68 -4.50 -5.33
C PRO A 84 9.16 -4.13 -5.15
N GLU A 85 10.02 -5.13 -5.27
CA GLU A 85 11.47 -4.92 -5.22
C GLU A 85 11.97 -4.44 -6.58
N PHE A 86 12.93 -3.51 -6.56
CA PHE A 86 13.60 -3.04 -7.75
C PHE A 86 15.12 -3.15 -7.56
N PRO A 87 15.85 -3.81 -8.48
CA PRO A 87 15.34 -4.51 -9.67
C PRO A 87 14.47 -5.73 -9.33
N PRO A 88 13.54 -6.15 -10.21
CA PRO A 88 12.69 -7.31 -9.96
C PRO A 88 13.56 -8.58 -9.85
N LYS A 89 13.40 -9.34 -8.76
CA LYS A 89 14.15 -10.58 -8.54
C LYS A 89 13.66 -11.75 -9.42
N VAL A 90 12.38 -11.77 -9.75
CA VAL A 90 11.76 -12.80 -10.60
C VAL A 90 11.60 -12.25 -12.00
N GLN A 91 12.35 -12.80 -12.95
CA GLN A 91 12.07 -12.64 -14.36
C GLN A 91 11.01 -13.68 -14.73
N PHE A 92 9.77 -13.24 -14.95
CA PHE A 92 8.77 -14.13 -15.52
C PHE A 92 9.19 -14.44 -16.96
N SER A 93 9.47 -15.71 -17.26
CA SER A 93 9.55 -16.15 -18.65
C SER A 93 8.12 -16.15 -19.19
N MET A 94 7.84 -15.26 -20.13
CA MET A 94 6.60 -15.35 -20.90
C MET A 94 6.73 -16.61 -21.76
N THR A 95 6.00 -17.68 -21.44
CA THR A 95 5.90 -18.83 -22.34
C THR A 95 5.21 -18.34 -23.61
N ARG A 96 5.99 -18.09 -24.67
CA ARG A 96 5.46 -17.72 -25.97
C ARG A 96 4.81 -18.99 -26.55
N HIS A 97 3.49 -18.99 -26.70
CA HIS A 97 2.82 -20.02 -27.49
C HIS A 97 3.40 -19.95 -28.92
N GLN A 98 4.00 -21.05 -29.38
CA GLN A 98 4.79 -21.09 -30.62
C GLN A 98 3.92 -21.16 -31.89
N ASP A 99 2.61 -21.36 -31.75
CA ASP A 99 1.70 -21.53 -32.88
C ASP A 99 1.15 -20.19 -33.37
N SER A 100 1.86 -19.54 -34.28
CA SER A 100 1.24 -18.48 -35.08
C SER A 100 1.94 -18.30 -36.43
N GLY A 101 1.14 -18.30 -37.51
CA GLY A 101 1.61 -18.20 -38.91
C GLY A 101 2.34 -16.88 -39.23
N SER A 102 2.84 -16.72 -40.45
CA SER A 102 3.70 -15.59 -40.88
C SER A 102 3.14 -14.19 -40.59
N ALA A 103 1.81 -14.00 -40.66
CA ALA A 103 1.14 -12.74 -40.32
C ALA A 103 1.26 -12.36 -38.83
N ALA A 104 1.46 -13.34 -37.94
CA ALA A 104 1.67 -13.10 -36.52
C ALA A 104 3.10 -12.66 -36.17
N LYS A 105 4.09 -12.93 -37.04
CA LYS A 105 5.49 -12.50 -36.83
C LYS A 105 5.64 -10.98 -36.89
N GLY A 106 5.01 -10.31 -37.87
CA GLY A 106 5.07 -8.84 -38.01
C GLY A 106 4.40 -8.09 -36.84
N ASN A 107 3.27 -8.61 -36.33
CA ASN A 107 2.64 -8.09 -35.11
C ASN A 107 3.48 -8.36 -33.85
N GLY A 108 4.23 -9.48 -33.83
CA GLY A 108 5.14 -9.86 -32.75
C GLY A 108 6.32 -8.87 -32.60
N GLU A 109 6.94 -8.46 -33.71
CA GLU A 109 8.06 -7.49 -33.68
C GLU A 109 7.60 -6.10 -33.22
N GLN A 110 6.44 -5.64 -33.70
CA GLN A 110 5.85 -4.38 -33.23
C GLN A 110 5.50 -4.44 -31.75
N LEU A 111 4.94 -5.56 -31.27
CA LEU A 111 4.68 -5.78 -29.85
C LEU A 111 6.00 -5.75 -29.05
N GLU A 112 7.03 -6.45 -29.50
CA GLU A 112 8.34 -6.47 -28.85
C GLU A 112 8.95 -5.08 -28.76
N HIS A 113 8.91 -4.29 -29.84
CA HIS A 113 9.43 -2.93 -29.85
C HIS A 113 8.65 -2.04 -28.85
N ARG A 114 7.31 -2.12 -28.85
CA ARG A 114 6.46 -1.39 -27.88
C ARG A 114 6.73 -1.83 -26.45
N MET A 115 6.89 -3.12 -26.21
CA MET A 115 7.19 -3.69 -24.89
C MET A 115 8.59 -3.31 -24.40
N LYS A 116 9.60 -3.29 -25.27
CA LYS A 116 10.97 -2.83 -24.95
C LYS A 116 10.96 -1.36 -24.55
N GLY A 117 10.33 -0.50 -25.36
CA GLY A 117 10.17 0.92 -25.03
C GLY A 117 9.42 1.13 -23.72
N PHE A 118 8.28 0.46 -23.54
CA PHE A 118 7.51 0.51 -22.30
C PHE A 118 8.32 0.06 -21.07
N ALA A 119 9.03 -1.07 -21.18
CA ALA A 119 9.84 -1.61 -20.10
C ALA A 119 10.97 -0.64 -19.69
N MET A 120 11.65 -0.02 -20.67
CA MET A 120 12.68 1.00 -20.40
C MET A 120 12.11 2.18 -19.63
N TYR A 121 11.06 2.84 -20.14
CA TYR A 121 10.45 3.99 -19.47
C TYR A 121 9.91 3.64 -18.08
N ARG A 122 9.28 2.48 -17.94
CA ARG A 122 8.77 1.97 -16.66
C ARG A 122 9.91 1.75 -15.66
N ASN A 123 11.04 1.19 -16.08
CA ASN A 123 12.18 0.91 -15.20
C ASN A 123 12.82 2.20 -14.69
N VAL A 124 13.06 3.19 -15.56
CA VAL A 124 13.58 4.51 -15.15
C VAL A 124 12.65 5.17 -14.11
N TRP A 125 11.34 5.09 -14.34
CA TRP A 125 10.36 5.64 -13.41
C TRP A 125 10.35 4.90 -12.06
N LEU A 126 10.43 3.57 -12.08
CA LEU A 126 10.48 2.74 -10.87
C LEU A 126 11.75 3.02 -10.05
N GLU A 127 12.89 3.17 -10.72
CA GLU A 127 14.17 3.48 -10.07
C GLU A 127 14.12 4.85 -9.36
N ARG A 128 13.64 5.88 -10.07
CA ARG A 128 13.44 7.22 -9.48
C ARG A 128 12.55 7.13 -8.23
N ARG A 129 11.45 6.38 -8.29
CA ARG A 129 10.56 6.19 -7.14
C ARG A 129 11.19 5.41 -6.01
N ALA A 130 11.97 4.38 -6.31
CA ALA A 130 12.69 3.62 -5.30
C ALA A 130 13.67 4.52 -4.54
N LYS A 131 14.41 5.38 -5.26
CA LYS A 131 15.31 6.38 -4.67
C LYS A 131 14.55 7.36 -3.77
N ASP A 132 13.47 7.95 -4.27
CA ASP A 132 12.66 8.89 -3.48
C ASP A 132 12.03 8.23 -2.25
N SER A 133 11.59 6.98 -2.36
CA SER A 133 11.02 6.20 -1.26
C SER A 133 12.05 5.96 -0.16
N ARG A 134 13.26 5.50 -0.53
CA ARG A 134 14.37 5.31 0.41
C ARG A 134 14.74 6.61 1.13
N LYS A 135 14.80 7.73 0.38
CA LYS A 135 15.04 9.06 0.96
C LYS A 135 13.96 9.41 2.00
N ARG A 136 12.68 9.30 1.65
CA ARG A 136 11.55 9.58 2.57
C ARG A 136 11.58 8.72 3.83
N VAL A 137 11.95 7.43 3.72
CA VAL A 137 12.07 6.54 4.88
C VAL A 137 13.15 7.06 5.82
N ASN A 138 14.33 7.39 5.30
CA ASN A 138 15.43 7.93 6.10
C ASN A 138 15.06 9.27 6.76
N ASP A 139 14.42 10.16 6.00
CA ASP A 139 13.97 11.46 6.49
C ASP A 139 12.89 11.29 7.57
N ASN A 140 11.97 10.34 7.42
CA ASN A 140 10.94 10.04 8.42
C ASN A 140 11.53 9.49 9.73
N ILE A 141 12.58 8.66 9.64
CA ILE A 141 13.31 8.18 10.84
C ILE A 141 13.95 9.35 11.58
N LYS A 142 14.61 10.27 10.85
CA LYS A 142 15.22 11.47 11.44
C LYS A 142 14.16 12.35 12.10
N PHE A 143 13.05 12.61 11.40
CA PHE A 143 11.94 13.42 11.91
C PHE A 143 11.31 12.81 13.17
N ALA A 144 11.04 11.50 13.17
CA ALA A 144 10.47 10.83 14.34
C ALA A 144 11.39 10.89 15.57
N LYS A 145 12.71 10.74 15.37
CA LYS A 145 13.70 10.92 16.46
C LYS A 145 13.69 12.34 17.01
N ASP A 146 13.64 13.33 16.13
CA ASP A 146 13.59 14.74 16.52
C ASP A 146 12.31 15.10 17.27
N VAL A 147 11.14 14.66 16.78
CA VAL A 147 9.85 14.84 17.48
C VAL A 147 9.91 14.22 18.88
N ARG A 148 10.44 12.99 19.00
CA ARG A 148 10.58 12.33 20.30
C ARG A 148 11.52 13.08 21.23
N LYS A 149 12.65 13.59 20.71
CA LYS A 149 13.59 14.38 21.50
C LYS A 149 12.91 15.63 22.06
N ARG A 150 12.25 16.42 21.21
CA ARG A 150 11.52 17.64 21.61
C ARG A 150 10.45 17.35 22.66
N PHE A 151 9.70 16.25 22.51
CA PHE A 151 8.72 15.84 23.51
C PHE A 151 9.37 15.54 24.87
N LEU A 152 10.48 14.78 24.89
CA LEU A 152 11.19 14.47 26.14
C LEU A 152 11.82 15.70 26.80
N ASP A 153 12.34 16.64 25.99
CA ASP A 153 12.90 17.88 26.52
C ASP A 153 11.81 18.81 27.07
N SER A 154 10.57 18.75 26.55
CA SER A 154 9.43 19.52 27.09
C SER A 154 8.87 19.00 28.42
N LEU A 155 9.29 17.80 28.85
CA LEU A 155 8.90 17.20 30.13
C LEU A 155 9.89 17.53 31.27
N LYS A 156 11.01 18.18 30.95
CA LYS A 156 11.99 18.67 31.93
C LYS A 156 11.67 20.09 32.31
#